data_AF-A0A842VKW2-F1
#
_entry.id   AF-A0A842VKW2-F1
#
_cell.length_a   1.000
_cell.length_b   1.000
_cell.length_c   1.000
_cell.angle_alpha   90.00
_cell.angle_beta   90.00
_cell.angle_gamma   90.00
#
_symmetry.space_group_name_H-M   'P 1'
#
loop_
_entity.id
_entity.type
_entity.pdbx_description
1 polymer ?
#
loop_
_entity_poly.entity_id
_entity_poly.type
_entity_poly.pdbx_seq_one_letter_code
_entity_poly.pdbx_strand_id
1 'polypeptide(L)'
;MGYLPYSLEVKAISWLIVIILLAILASYFYYKMFNVSREFRFQRLFFGALATFLFCYMMARIFFLFSDFERDMYNRTLLYNQFVGIGHLFNSIGVFFMILLAERNFLKFKKPYLSYFLLSSILIGVFALFFPAYIGFVRIIFLVNTYISWTIYILIYINVYRKVTGLFKKTTMFSFLGIFICLIGAFIETDFLLSSGLIPPYLTPILFSIGIIIISICQRKAGDLLVEFFTGKKICLVHKGKIMGKIAICPNCLVSYCERCFTSVIMKENACWFCKYQFTDAVSLLEVSEERKKTKKISKDKYIDNNRLLNIFSGDNIREKIQKYSNISITFVSDDFFDKLVFFDWVESDLNQFVAEMLFLSSNDRMSILDEMIKVTQCNNNNKNKLRS
;
A
#
# COMPACT_ATOMS: atom_id res chain seq x y z
N MET A 1 31.20 27.68 29.35
CA MET A 1 30.34 26.53 28.96
C MET A 1 31.22 25.30 29.05
N GLY A 2 30.89 24.36 29.95
CA GLY A 2 31.75 23.21 30.22
C GLY A 2 31.97 22.40 28.94
N TYR A 3 33.24 22.11 28.64
CA TYR A 3 33.61 21.09 27.67
C TYR A 3 32.87 19.82 28.06
N LEU A 4 31.93 19.38 27.22
CA LEU A 4 31.32 18.07 27.38
C LEU A 4 32.46 17.03 27.36
N PRO A 5 32.49 16.06 28.29
CA PRO A 5 33.62 15.14 28.48
C PRO A 5 33.78 14.09 27.38
N TYR A 6 33.11 14.26 26.23
CA TYR A 6 33.11 13.28 25.16
C TYR A 6 34.08 13.71 24.06
N SER A 7 34.91 12.78 23.58
CA SER A 7 35.75 13.06 22.43
C SER A 7 34.90 13.36 21.20
N LEU A 8 35.32 14.36 20.43
CA LEU A 8 34.73 14.75 19.14
C LEU A 8 34.51 13.54 18.22
N GLU A 9 35.42 12.56 18.29
CA GLU A 9 35.39 11.29 17.57
C GLU A 9 34.13 10.47 17.88
N VAL A 10 33.79 10.26 19.16
CA VAL A 10 32.61 9.47 19.56
C VAL A 10 31.34 10.12 19.03
N LYS A 11 31.27 11.45 19.13
CA LYS A 11 30.13 12.22 18.61
C LYS A 11 30.02 12.09 17.09
N ALA A 12 31.12 12.26 16.36
CA ALA A 12 31.16 12.14 14.92
C ALA A 12 30.76 10.74 14.45
N ILE A 13 31.29 9.68 15.06
CA ILE A 13 30.94 8.28 14.75
C ILE A 13 29.44 8.04 14.98
N SER A 14 28.90 8.51 16.11
CA SER A 14 27.48 8.32 16.43
C SER A 14 26.55 8.99 15.41
N TRP A 15 26.88 10.21 14.97
CA TRP A 15 26.10 10.91 13.94
C TRP A 15 26.27 10.29 12.55
N LEU A 16 27.47 9.82 12.21
CA LEU A 16 27.74 9.18 10.93
C LEU A 16 26.87 7.92 10.76
N ILE A 17 26.74 7.10 11.81
CA ILE A 17 25.86 5.92 11.81
C ILE A 17 24.41 6.32 11.49
N VAL A 18 23.91 7.39 12.10
CA VAL A 18 22.54 7.87 11.86
C VAL A 18 22.37 8.44 10.46
N ILE A 19 23.35 9.20 9.97
CA ILE A 19 23.34 9.73 8.59
C ILE A 19 23.27 8.58 7.59
N ILE A 20 24.07 7.53 7.76
CA ILE A 20 24.07 6.34 6.89
C ILE A 20 22.71 5.63 6.97
N LEU A 21 22.16 5.42 8.17
CA LEU A 21 20.86 4.79 8.34
C LEU A 21 19.74 5.59 7.65
N LEU A 22 19.74 6.92 7.81
CA LEU A 22 18.77 7.80 7.15
C LEU A 22 18.91 7.74 5.63
N ALA A 23 20.14 7.69 5.09
CA ALA A 23 20.40 7.53 3.67
C ALA A 23 19.82 6.22 3.11
N ILE A 24 20.03 5.11 3.83
CA ILE A 24 19.48 3.78 3.46
C ILE A 24 17.95 3.83 3.46
N LEU A 25 17.34 4.38 4.51
CA LEU A 25 15.88 4.46 4.62
C LEU A 25 15.27 5.40 3.57
N ALA A 26 15.87 6.57 3.33
CA ALA A 26 15.43 7.49 2.30
C ALA A 26 15.48 6.83 0.92
N SER A 27 16.60 6.14 0.60
CA SER A 27 16.77 5.39 -0.65
C SER A 27 15.73 4.28 -0.79
N TYR A 28 15.47 3.53 0.28
CA TYR A 28 14.43 2.50 0.31
C TYR A 28 13.04 3.07 0.02
N PHE A 29 12.67 4.20 0.64
CA PHE A 29 11.37 4.81 0.41
C PHE A 29 11.25 5.46 -0.97
N TYR A 30 12.33 6.01 -1.54
CA TYR A 30 12.36 6.44 -2.94
C TYR A 30 12.16 5.26 -3.89
N TYR A 31 12.88 4.15 -3.67
CA TYR A 31 12.68 2.92 -4.44
C TYR A 31 11.23 2.43 -4.38
N LYS A 32 10.65 2.40 -3.17
CA LYS A 32 9.22 2.08 -3.00
C LYS A 32 8.30 3.07 -3.69
N MET A 33 8.57 4.37 -3.64
CA MET A 33 7.80 5.39 -4.35
C MET A 33 7.77 5.13 -5.86
N PHE A 34 8.89 4.70 -6.46
CA PHE A 34 8.97 4.39 -7.90
C PHE A 34 8.28 3.07 -8.27
N ASN A 35 8.32 2.08 -7.37
CA ASN A 35 7.71 0.76 -7.62
C ASN A 35 6.23 0.66 -7.26
N VAL A 36 5.72 1.57 -6.43
CA VAL A 36 4.28 1.68 -6.19
C VAL A 36 3.62 2.12 -7.49
N SER A 37 2.66 1.33 -7.97
CA SER A 37 1.94 1.64 -9.19
C SER A 37 1.36 3.06 -9.12
N ARG A 38 1.47 3.83 -10.22
CA ARG A 38 1.05 5.26 -10.32
C ARG A 38 -0.35 5.52 -9.75
N GLU A 39 -1.13 4.48 -9.93
CA GLU A 39 -2.42 4.14 -9.43
C GLU A 39 -2.65 4.44 -7.93
N PHE A 40 -1.79 3.97 -7.02
CA PHE A 40 -1.85 4.33 -5.59
C PHE A 40 -1.24 5.70 -5.31
N ARG A 41 -1.79 6.75 -5.95
CA ARG A 41 -1.29 8.13 -5.87
C ARG A 41 -1.04 8.59 -4.44
N PHE A 42 -1.94 8.28 -3.51
CA PHE A 42 -1.79 8.64 -2.10
C PHE A 42 -0.57 7.94 -1.47
N GLN A 43 -0.43 6.62 -1.65
CA GLN A 43 0.68 5.85 -1.10
C GLN A 43 2.02 6.28 -1.70
N ARG A 44 2.05 6.56 -3.01
CA ARG A 44 3.22 7.11 -3.69
C ARG A 44 3.59 8.50 -3.16
N LEU A 45 2.64 9.41 -3.01
CA LEU A 45 2.87 10.73 -2.42
C LEU A 45 3.34 10.62 -0.97
N PHE A 46 2.80 9.67 -0.22
CA PHE A 46 3.22 9.39 1.15
C PHE A 46 4.66 8.92 1.24
N PHE A 47 5.04 7.89 0.47
CA PHE A 47 6.43 7.41 0.44
C PHE A 47 7.39 8.47 -0.10
N GLY A 48 6.97 9.26 -1.09
CA GLY A 48 7.76 10.38 -1.60
C GLY A 48 7.99 11.47 -0.55
N ALA A 49 6.96 11.88 0.18
CA ALA A 49 7.07 12.86 1.26
C ALA A 49 7.97 12.34 2.40
N LEU A 50 7.81 11.06 2.78
CA LEU A 50 8.63 10.43 3.81
C LEU A 50 10.09 10.32 3.37
N ALA A 51 10.37 9.90 2.13
CA ALA A 51 11.72 9.85 1.58
C ALA A 51 12.37 11.23 1.54
N THR A 52 11.61 12.26 1.11
CA THR A 52 12.07 13.66 1.08
C THR A 52 12.37 14.18 2.49
N PHE A 53 11.50 13.89 3.46
CA PHE A 53 11.73 14.23 4.87
C PHE A 53 13.02 13.58 5.40
N LEU A 54 13.18 12.27 5.21
CA LEU A 54 14.36 11.54 5.65
C LEU A 54 15.64 12.07 5.01
N PHE A 55 15.60 12.38 3.71
CA PHE A 55 16.73 12.98 2.99
C PHE A 55 17.06 14.39 3.52
N CYS A 56 16.08 15.27 3.66
CA CYS A 56 16.31 16.61 4.20
C CYS A 56 16.83 16.54 5.63
N TYR A 57 16.32 15.61 6.43
CA TYR A 57 16.79 15.39 7.80
C TYR A 57 18.23 14.86 7.83
N MET A 58 18.60 13.94 6.94
CA MET A 58 19.99 13.50 6.75
C MET A 58 20.91 14.69 6.44
N MET A 59 20.51 15.57 5.50
CA MET A 59 21.26 16.78 5.18
C MET A 59 21.38 17.70 6.41
N ALA A 60 20.30 17.90 7.16
CA ALA A 60 20.34 18.68 8.39
C ALA A 60 21.37 18.13 9.40
N ARG A 61 21.47 16.80 9.53
CA ARG A 61 22.46 16.15 10.40
C ARG A 61 23.89 16.34 9.95
N ILE A 62 24.15 16.30 8.65
CA ILE A 62 25.48 16.61 8.09
C ILE A 62 25.88 18.04 8.46
N PHE A 63 24.98 19.02 8.30
CA PHE A 63 25.27 20.41 8.65
C PHE A 63 25.44 20.62 10.17
N PHE A 64 24.65 19.96 11.00
CA PHE A 64 24.87 20.02 12.45
C PHE A 64 26.20 19.40 12.86
N LEU A 65 26.59 18.29 12.25
CA LEU A 65 27.90 17.69 12.46
C LEU A 65 29.04 18.65 12.08
N PHE A 66 28.95 19.33 10.93
CA PHE A 66 29.91 20.36 10.55
C PHE A 66 29.92 21.56 11.49
N SER A 67 28.75 21.97 11.99
CA SER A 67 28.68 23.01 13.02
C SER A 67 29.40 22.59 14.29
N ASP A 68 29.28 21.34 14.70
CA ASP A 68 29.97 20.83 15.89
C ASP A 68 31.49 20.80 15.70
N PHE A 69 31.97 20.35 14.54
CA PHE A 69 33.39 20.43 14.18
C PHE A 69 33.93 21.86 14.23
N GLU A 70 33.21 22.80 13.61
CA GLU A 70 33.59 24.21 13.57
C GLU A 70 33.65 24.80 14.98
N ARG A 71 32.63 24.52 15.80
CA ARG A 71 32.55 24.99 17.18
C ARG A 71 33.71 24.48 18.03
N ASP A 72 34.07 23.22 17.87
CA ASP A 72 35.08 22.58 18.73
C ASP A 72 36.52 22.92 18.27
N MET A 73 36.73 23.21 16.97
CA MET A 73 38.04 23.60 16.42
C MET A 73 38.33 25.11 16.49
N TYR A 74 37.32 25.94 16.23
CA TYR A 74 37.49 27.38 15.99
C TYR A 74 36.60 28.27 16.88
N ASN A 75 35.97 27.70 17.90
CA ASN A 75 34.90 28.33 18.69
C ASN A 75 33.67 28.68 17.82
N ARG A 76 32.74 29.48 18.36
CA ARG A 76 31.47 29.85 17.69
C ARG A 76 31.68 30.93 16.64
N THR A 77 32.33 30.58 15.54
CA THR A 77 32.56 31.47 14.39
C THR A 77 31.25 31.83 13.67
N LEU A 78 31.34 32.72 12.69
CA LEU A 78 30.24 32.98 11.77
C LEU A 78 29.81 31.70 11.03
N LEU A 79 30.77 30.88 10.60
CA LEU A 79 30.53 29.66 9.85
C LEU A 79 29.74 28.63 10.68
N TYR A 80 30.03 28.53 11.98
CA TYR A 80 29.25 27.73 12.93
C TYR A 80 27.75 28.10 12.86
N ASN A 81 27.43 29.38 12.98
CA ASN A 81 26.05 29.86 12.96
C ASN A 81 25.37 29.60 11.61
N GLN A 82 26.11 29.73 10.51
CA GLN A 82 25.60 29.41 9.18
C GLN A 82 25.27 27.93 9.02
N PHE A 83 26.15 27.02 9.47
CA PHE A 83 25.87 25.58 9.43
C PHE A 83 24.67 25.20 10.28
N VAL A 84 24.54 25.75 11.49
CA VAL A 84 23.34 25.55 12.33
C VAL A 84 22.08 26.05 11.63
N GLY A 85 22.13 27.26 11.03
CA GLY A 85 21.02 27.83 10.28
C GLY A 85 20.59 26.96 9.09
N ILE A 86 21.55 26.48 8.30
CA ILE A 86 21.31 25.59 7.16
C ILE A 86 20.71 24.25 7.64
N GLY A 87 21.19 23.71 8.77
CA GLY A 87 20.64 22.51 9.37
C GLY A 87 19.15 22.64 9.69
N HIS A 88 18.76 23.72 10.38
CA HIS A 88 17.35 24.00 10.68
C HIS A 88 16.50 24.27 9.43
N LEU A 89 17.09 24.88 8.39
CA LEU A 89 16.43 25.11 7.11
C LEU A 89 16.06 23.79 6.44
N PHE A 90 17.01 22.85 6.31
CA PHE A 90 16.74 21.52 5.75
C PHE A 90 15.70 20.75 6.56
N ASN A 91 15.78 20.79 7.89
CA ASN A 91 14.77 20.16 8.73
C ASN A 91 13.37 20.73 8.45
N SER A 92 13.25 22.05 8.32
CA SER A 92 11.99 22.74 8.02
C SER A 92 11.43 22.38 6.65
N ILE A 93 12.30 22.25 5.63
CA ILE A 93 11.91 21.78 4.29
C ILE A 93 11.36 20.35 4.36
N GLY A 94 12.01 19.46 5.10
CA GLY A 94 11.52 18.09 5.31
C GLY A 94 10.14 18.07 5.95
N VAL A 95 9.95 18.84 7.03
CA VAL A 95 8.67 18.95 7.74
C VAL A 95 7.58 19.54 6.85
N PHE A 96 7.90 20.54 6.02
CA PHE A 96 6.97 21.15 5.07
C PHE A 96 6.32 20.10 4.14
N PHE A 97 7.10 19.18 3.55
CA PHE A 97 6.54 18.15 2.66
C PHE A 97 5.58 17.21 3.38
N MET A 98 5.92 16.82 4.60
CA MET A 98 5.07 15.95 5.40
C MET A 98 3.78 16.69 5.82
N ILE A 99 3.85 17.99 6.16
CA ILE A 99 2.67 18.78 6.58
C ILE A 99 1.77 19.07 5.38
N LEU A 100 2.35 19.38 4.21
CA LEU A 100 1.62 19.55 2.97
C LEU A 100 0.82 18.30 2.60
N LEU A 101 1.42 17.12 2.76
CA LEU A 101 0.73 15.86 2.58
C LEU A 101 -0.39 15.67 3.61
N ALA A 102 -0.10 15.96 4.88
CA ALA A 102 -1.06 15.84 5.97
C ALA A 102 -2.29 16.73 5.76
N GLU A 103 -2.07 17.99 5.39
CA GLU A 103 -3.08 19.00 5.18
C GLU A 103 -4.00 18.65 3.99
N ARG A 104 -3.41 18.24 2.87
CA ARG A 104 -4.15 17.86 1.66
C ARG A 104 -5.03 16.62 1.85
N ASN A 105 -4.58 15.64 2.63
CA ASN A 105 -5.24 14.32 2.67
C ASN A 105 -6.04 14.06 3.96
N PHE A 106 -5.61 14.59 5.11
CA PHE A 106 -6.21 14.27 6.40
C PHE A 106 -7.01 15.42 6.99
N LEU A 107 -6.49 16.65 6.93
CA LEU A 107 -7.15 17.81 7.53
C LEU A 107 -8.29 18.37 6.67
N LYS A 108 -8.33 18.04 5.38
CA LYS A 108 -9.38 18.45 4.42
C LYS A 108 -9.61 19.97 4.38
N PHE A 109 -8.59 20.76 4.70
CA PHE A 109 -8.69 22.22 4.56
C PHE A 109 -8.82 22.58 3.08
N LYS A 110 -9.69 23.55 2.76
CA LYS A 110 -9.87 24.03 1.38
C LYS A 110 -8.58 24.65 0.82
N LYS A 111 -7.74 25.23 1.69
CA LYS A 111 -6.46 25.86 1.34
C LYS A 111 -5.36 25.37 2.29
N PRO A 112 -4.10 25.26 1.84
CA PRO A 112 -3.02 24.71 2.64
C PRO A 112 -2.34 25.78 3.52
N TYR A 113 -3.06 26.34 4.48
CA TYR A 113 -2.59 27.45 5.34
C TYR A 113 -1.34 27.09 6.15
N LEU A 114 -1.28 25.88 6.71
CA LEU A 114 -0.12 25.45 7.51
C LEU A 114 1.14 25.32 6.65
N SER A 115 0.96 24.80 5.44
CA SER A 115 2.04 24.72 4.46
C SER A 115 2.54 26.10 4.04
N TYR A 116 1.65 27.08 3.86
CA TYR A 116 2.04 28.46 3.55
C TYR A 116 2.82 29.13 4.70
N PHE A 117 2.42 28.90 5.95
CA PHE A 117 3.15 29.39 7.12
C PHE A 117 4.54 28.77 7.26
N LEU A 118 4.69 27.47 7.00
CA LEU A 118 6.00 26.82 6.98
C LEU A 118 6.85 27.34 5.81
N LEU A 119 6.25 27.56 4.64
CA LEU A 119 6.95 28.11 3.48
C LEU A 119 7.46 29.53 3.76
N SER A 120 6.67 30.40 4.39
CA SER A 120 7.15 31.74 4.77
C SER A 120 8.28 31.67 5.79
N SER A 121 8.21 30.74 6.74
CA SER A 121 9.29 30.51 7.70
C SER A 121 10.58 30.02 7.04
N ILE A 122 10.48 29.15 6.03
CA ILE A 122 11.62 28.72 5.20
C ILE A 122 12.23 29.92 4.47
N LEU A 123 11.42 30.79 3.87
CA LEU A 123 11.90 31.99 3.17
C LEU A 123 12.61 32.97 4.13
N ILE A 124 12.04 33.19 5.33
CA ILE A 124 12.68 33.99 6.38
C ILE A 124 14.02 33.37 6.79
N GLY A 125 14.08 32.04 6.91
CA GLY A 125 15.31 31.34 7.23
C GLY A 125 16.38 31.47 6.16
N VAL A 126 16.02 31.34 4.88
CA VAL A 126 16.95 31.57 3.76
C VAL A 126 17.51 33.00 3.81
N PHE A 127 16.65 33.99 4.04
CA PHE A 127 17.08 35.38 4.16
C PHE A 127 18.06 35.56 5.34
N ALA A 128 17.77 34.99 6.50
CA ALA A 128 18.62 35.12 7.68
C ALA A 128 20.00 34.47 7.56
N LEU A 129 20.22 33.54 6.62
CA LEU A 129 21.56 32.99 6.36
C LEU A 129 22.56 34.07 5.89
N PHE A 130 22.06 35.15 5.29
CA PHE A 130 22.88 36.27 4.84
C PHE A 130 23.10 37.34 5.92
N PHE A 131 22.39 37.26 7.05
CA PHE A 131 22.40 38.28 8.10
C PHE A 131 22.65 37.63 9.47
N PRO A 132 23.91 37.57 9.93
CA PRO A 132 24.30 36.82 11.12
C PRO A 132 23.56 37.25 12.39
N ALA A 133 23.23 38.53 12.49
CA ALA A 133 22.50 39.11 13.62
C ALA A 133 21.10 38.48 13.83
N TYR A 134 20.48 37.93 12.78
CA TYR A 134 19.14 37.35 12.85
C TYR A 134 19.13 35.83 13.02
N ILE A 135 20.28 35.15 12.95
CA ILE A 135 20.34 33.68 13.01
C ILE A 135 19.75 33.15 14.33
N GLY A 136 20.04 33.80 15.46
CA GLY A 136 19.49 33.40 16.76
C GLY A 136 17.95 33.43 16.80
N PHE A 137 17.34 34.49 16.24
CA PHE A 137 15.89 34.62 16.15
C PHE A 137 15.27 33.56 15.22
N VAL A 138 15.89 33.32 14.07
CA VAL A 138 15.44 32.29 13.12
C VAL A 138 15.52 30.88 13.71
N ARG A 139 16.53 30.57 14.52
CA ARG A 139 16.60 29.29 15.24
C ARG A 139 15.39 29.08 16.15
N ILE A 140 14.95 30.12 16.86
CA ILE A 140 13.75 30.05 17.71
C ILE A 140 12.50 29.81 16.86
N ILE A 141 12.33 30.52 15.74
CA ILE A 141 11.21 30.29 14.81
C ILE A 141 11.18 28.84 14.34
N PHE A 142 12.31 28.30 13.89
CA PHE A 142 12.38 26.92 13.41
C PHE A 142 12.12 25.89 14.50
N LEU A 143 12.57 26.14 15.72
CA LEU A 143 12.28 25.29 16.87
C LEU A 143 10.77 25.27 17.17
N VAL A 144 10.14 26.44 17.24
CA VAL A 144 8.69 26.58 17.46
C VAL A 144 7.91 25.87 16.34
N ASN A 145 8.29 26.08 15.08
CA ASN A 145 7.66 25.42 13.93
C ASN A 145 7.77 23.89 13.98
N THR A 146 8.93 23.39 14.41
CA THR A 146 9.15 21.95 14.58
C THR A 146 8.19 21.38 15.62
N TYR A 147 8.07 22.02 16.79
CA TYR A 147 7.14 21.56 17.84
C TYR A 147 5.67 21.65 17.40
N ILE A 148 5.26 22.75 16.78
CA ILE A 148 3.89 22.88 16.23
C ILE A 148 3.60 21.73 15.25
N SER A 149 4.55 21.42 14.37
CA SER A 149 4.39 20.35 13.39
C SER A 149 4.26 18.98 14.05
N TRP A 150 5.08 18.67 15.06
CA TRP A 150 4.94 17.43 15.84
C TRP A 150 3.59 17.33 16.57
N THR A 151 3.12 18.43 17.16
CA THR A 151 1.79 18.47 17.79
C THR A 151 0.69 18.16 16.78
N ILE A 152 0.76 18.75 15.58
CA ILE A 152 -0.18 18.47 14.49
C ILE A 152 -0.14 16.98 14.10
N TYR A 153 1.04 16.37 13.98
CA TYR A 153 1.15 14.93 13.72
C TYR A 153 0.48 14.10 14.79
N ILE A 154 0.76 14.38 16.06
CA ILE A 154 0.15 13.68 17.20
C ILE A 154 -1.38 13.75 17.12
N LEU A 155 -1.94 14.94 16.85
CA LEU A 155 -3.39 15.11 16.71
C LEU A 155 -3.96 14.32 15.54
N ILE A 156 -3.27 14.29 14.40
CA ILE A 156 -3.66 13.48 13.24
C ILE A 156 -3.66 11.98 13.60
N TYR A 157 -2.61 11.49 14.24
CA TYR A 157 -2.51 10.08 14.64
C TYR A 157 -3.57 9.68 15.67
N ILE A 158 -3.88 10.55 16.63
CA ILE A 158 -4.98 10.33 17.58
C ILE A 158 -6.31 10.22 16.82
N ASN A 159 -6.56 11.11 15.85
CA ASN A 159 -7.79 11.08 15.04
C ASN A 159 -7.88 9.80 14.19
N VAL A 160 -6.78 9.40 13.56
CA VAL A 160 -6.70 8.13 12.82
C VAL A 160 -6.97 6.96 13.77
N TYR A 161 -6.27 6.89 14.90
CA TYR A 161 -6.42 5.83 15.90
C TYR A 161 -7.86 5.64 16.38
N ARG A 162 -8.62 6.73 16.56
CA ARG A 162 -10.05 6.67 16.95
C ARG A 162 -10.94 6.07 15.87
N LYS A 163 -10.54 6.11 14.59
CA LYS A 163 -11.35 5.67 13.44
C LYS A 163 -11.00 4.28 12.93
N VAL A 164 -9.77 3.80 13.15
CA VAL A 164 -9.35 2.45 12.74
C VAL A 164 -9.66 1.39 13.81
N THR A 165 -9.94 0.18 13.35
CA THR A 165 -10.20 -1.01 14.19
C THR A 165 -9.26 -2.17 13.81
N GLY A 166 -9.19 -3.20 14.66
CA GLY A 166 -8.44 -4.42 14.37
C GLY A 166 -6.92 -4.24 14.26
N LEU A 167 -6.30 -4.91 13.29
CA LEU A 167 -4.85 -4.90 13.06
C LEU A 167 -4.32 -3.49 12.74
N PHE A 168 -5.09 -2.68 12.01
CA PHE A 168 -4.74 -1.29 11.72
C PHE A 168 -4.58 -0.44 12.98
N LYS A 169 -5.44 -0.65 13.97
CA LYS A 169 -5.38 0.06 15.25
C LYS A 169 -4.07 -0.26 16.00
N LYS A 170 -3.67 -1.54 16.02
CA LYS A 170 -2.39 -1.98 16.61
C LYS A 170 -1.19 -1.34 15.90
N THR A 171 -1.17 -1.39 14.55
CA THR A 171 -0.10 -0.75 13.75
C THR A 171 -0.02 0.76 13.99
N THR A 172 -1.17 1.43 14.09
CA THR A 172 -1.22 2.88 14.38
C THR A 172 -0.66 3.20 15.76
N MET A 173 -0.93 2.37 16.77
CA MET A 173 -0.40 2.52 18.13
C MET A 173 1.13 2.40 18.17
N PHE A 174 1.71 1.42 17.47
CA PHE A 174 3.16 1.29 17.37
C PHE A 174 3.79 2.46 16.61
N SER A 175 3.14 2.95 15.54
CA SER A 175 3.61 4.16 14.86
C SER A 175 3.59 5.38 15.79
N PHE A 176 2.58 5.48 16.66
CA PHE A 176 2.49 6.54 17.67
C PHE A 176 3.63 6.44 18.70
N LEU A 177 3.97 5.23 19.15
CA LEU A 177 5.14 4.99 20.00
C LEU A 177 6.44 5.48 19.34
N GLY A 178 6.64 5.16 18.06
CA GLY A 178 7.81 5.63 17.32
C GLY A 178 7.89 7.16 17.22
N ILE A 179 6.75 7.83 16.99
CA ILE A 179 6.64 9.30 16.99
C ILE A 179 7.01 9.88 18.36
N PHE A 180 6.52 9.26 19.44
CA PHE A 180 6.81 9.69 20.79
C PHE A 180 8.30 9.57 21.13
N ILE A 181 8.95 8.46 20.71
CA ILE A 181 10.40 8.27 20.86
C ILE A 181 11.18 9.35 20.09
N CYS A 182 10.78 9.66 18.85
CA CYS A 182 11.40 10.74 18.08
C CYS A 182 11.23 12.10 18.77
N LEU A 183 10.07 12.37 19.38
CA LEU A 183 9.80 13.61 20.10
C LEU A 183 10.65 13.73 21.37
N ILE A 184 10.83 12.63 22.12
CA ILE A 184 11.77 12.59 23.24
C ILE A 184 13.19 12.90 22.75
N GLY A 185 13.62 12.27 21.65
CA GLY A 185 14.92 12.55 21.04
C GLY A 185 15.08 14.03 20.67
N ALA A 186 14.08 14.62 20.01
CA ALA A 186 14.08 16.04 19.66
C ALA A 186 14.09 16.98 20.88
N PHE A 187 13.41 16.60 21.96
CA PHE A 187 13.41 17.35 23.22
C PHE A 187 14.79 17.30 23.88
N ILE A 188 15.42 16.13 23.93
CA ILE A 188 16.78 15.93 24.47
C ILE A 188 17.81 16.78 23.72
N GLU A 189 17.62 16.97 22.42
CA GLU A 189 18.51 17.76 21.58
C GLU A 189 18.47 19.27 21.84
N THR A 190 17.52 19.76 22.64
CA THR A 190 17.48 21.19 22.96
C THR A 190 18.78 21.64 23.61
N ASP A 191 19.28 22.82 23.21
CA ASP A 191 20.52 23.41 23.75
C ASP A 191 20.53 23.41 25.28
N PHE A 192 19.35 23.61 25.90
CA PHE A 192 19.16 23.55 27.34
C PHE A 192 19.60 22.20 27.94
N LEU A 193 19.08 21.07 27.43
CA LEU A 193 19.41 19.74 27.96
C LEU A 193 20.83 19.32 27.62
N LEU A 194 21.30 19.60 26.40
CA LEU A 194 22.69 19.31 26.02
C LEU A 194 23.69 20.11 26.87
N SER A 195 23.38 21.36 27.22
CA SER A 195 24.24 22.19 28.06
C SER A 195 24.33 21.72 29.52
N SER A 196 23.35 20.94 29.99
CA SER A 196 23.35 20.39 31.34
C SER A 196 24.41 19.29 31.56
N GLY A 197 24.92 18.68 30.48
CA GLY A 197 25.86 17.56 30.56
C GLY A 197 25.27 16.25 31.08
N LEU A 198 23.98 16.22 31.45
CA LEU A 198 23.33 15.03 32.01
C LEU A 198 23.07 13.95 30.98
N ILE A 199 22.94 14.33 29.71
CA ILE A 199 22.53 13.42 28.65
C ILE A 199 23.65 13.26 27.62
N PRO A 200 24.10 12.03 27.34
CA PRO A 200 25.12 11.80 26.34
C PRO A 200 24.62 12.24 24.95
N PRO A 201 25.46 12.91 24.13
CA PRO A 201 25.06 13.45 22.84
C PRO A 201 24.70 12.37 21.82
N TYR A 202 25.15 11.13 22.02
CA TYR A 202 24.79 9.99 21.17
C TYR A 202 23.39 9.41 21.47
N LEU A 203 22.76 9.77 22.59
CA LEU A 203 21.43 9.24 22.94
C LEU A 203 20.35 9.76 21.99
N THR A 204 20.40 11.04 21.63
CA THR A 204 19.50 11.66 20.65
C THR A 204 19.49 10.92 19.31
N PRO A 205 20.64 10.72 18.62
CA PRO A 205 20.67 9.99 17.36
C PRO A 205 20.14 8.55 17.49
N ILE A 206 20.44 7.86 18.59
CA ILE A 206 19.95 6.49 18.84
C ILE A 206 18.42 6.47 18.98
N LEU A 207 17.86 7.29 19.87
CA LEU A 207 16.41 7.35 20.08
C LEU A 207 15.69 7.71 18.79
N PHE A 208 16.19 8.70 18.08
CA PHE A 208 15.61 9.11 16.81
C PHE A 208 15.64 7.98 15.76
N SER A 209 16.75 7.24 15.68
CA SER A 209 16.89 6.09 14.79
C SER A 209 15.89 4.98 15.12
N ILE A 210 15.75 4.64 16.41
CA ILE A 210 14.77 3.65 16.90
C ILE A 210 13.36 4.10 16.52
N GLY A 211 13.02 5.36 16.80
CA GLY A 211 11.70 5.92 16.48
C GLY A 211 11.38 5.86 15.00
N ILE A 212 12.32 6.26 14.13
CA ILE A 212 12.16 6.19 12.67
C ILE A 212 12.03 4.75 12.19
N ILE A 213 12.82 3.80 12.70
CA ILE A 213 12.73 2.39 12.30
C ILE A 213 11.34 1.86 12.64
N ILE A 214 10.84 2.12 13.85
CA ILE A 214 9.50 1.72 14.28
C ILE A 214 8.44 2.33 13.36
N ILE A 215 8.50 3.65 13.10
CA ILE A 215 7.57 4.33 12.19
C ILE A 215 7.63 3.67 10.81
N SER A 216 8.81 3.45 10.27
CA SER A 216 9.02 2.90 8.92
C SER A 216 8.43 1.49 8.77
N ILE A 217 8.66 0.62 9.75
CA ILE A 217 8.07 -0.73 9.81
C ILE A 217 6.55 -0.65 9.88
N CYS A 218 6.02 0.22 10.74
CA CYS A 218 4.57 0.39 10.90
C CYS A 218 3.93 0.95 9.62
N GLN A 219 4.56 1.90 8.95
CA GLN A 219 4.04 2.49 7.71
C GLN A 219 4.02 1.49 6.56
N ARG A 220 5.04 0.64 6.45
CA ARG A 220 5.03 -0.48 5.49
C ARG A 220 3.83 -1.38 5.75
N LYS A 221 3.66 -1.85 6.98
CA LYS A 221 2.56 -2.75 7.36
C LYS A 221 1.18 -2.11 7.19
N ALA A 222 1.05 -0.81 7.48
CA ALA A 222 -0.19 -0.07 7.26
C ALA A 222 -0.54 0.01 5.77
N GLY A 223 0.46 0.20 4.90
CA GLY A 223 0.27 0.13 3.45
C GLY A 223 -0.24 -1.24 3.00
N ASP A 224 0.37 -2.32 3.46
CA ASP A 224 -0.02 -3.70 3.11
C ASP A 224 -1.45 -4.01 3.58
N LEU A 225 -1.80 -3.65 4.82
CA LEU A 225 -3.15 -3.80 5.36
C LEU A 225 -4.19 -2.98 4.59
N LEU A 226 -3.78 -1.86 3.99
CA LEU A 226 -4.68 -0.99 3.21
C LEU A 226 -5.04 -1.65 1.90
N VAL A 227 -4.03 -2.22 1.24
CA VAL A 227 -4.23 -3.05 0.04
C VAL A 227 -5.15 -4.22 0.38
N GLU A 228 -4.88 -4.96 1.46
CA GLU A 228 -5.70 -6.08 1.92
C GLU A 228 -7.15 -5.66 2.26
N PHE A 229 -7.34 -4.50 2.88
CA PHE A 229 -8.68 -3.99 3.18
C PHE A 229 -9.47 -3.70 1.90
N PHE A 230 -8.84 -3.08 0.90
CA PHE A 230 -9.49 -2.77 -0.36
C PHE A 230 -9.78 -4.02 -1.20
N THR A 231 -8.87 -5.00 -1.20
CA THR A 231 -9.09 -6.28 -1.88
C THR A 231 -10.12 -7.15 -1.14
N GLY A 232 -10.04 -7.24 0.19
CA GLY A 232 -10.86 -8.11 1.02
C GLY A 232 -12.29 -7.61 1.27
N LYS A 233 -12.52 -6.30 1.42
CA LYS A 233 -13.88 -5.77 1.66
C LYS A 233 -14.73 -5.65 0.40
N LYS A 234 -14.19 -5.99 -0.78
CA LYS A 234 -14.93 -5.93 -2.04
C LYS A 234 -15.60 -4.57 -2.23
N ILE A 235 -14.88 -3.47 -1.96
CA ILE A 235 -15.42 -2.11 -2.13
C ILE A 235 -15.17 -1.68 -3.56
N CYS A 236 -16.21 -1.22 -4.26
CA CYS A 236 -16.04 -0.70 -5.60
C CYS A 236 -15.36 0.66 -5.55
N LEU A 237 -14.32 0.82 -6.37
CA LEU A 237 -13.61 2.08 -6.52
C LEU A 237 -14.52 3.26 -6.94
N VAL A 238 -15.48 3.01 -7.83
CA VAL A 238 -16.29 4.05 -8.48
C VAL A 238 -17.40 4.55 -7.56
N HIS A 239 -18.32 3.68 -7.15
CA HIS A 239 -19.45 4.08 -6.29
C HIS A 239 -19.09 4.08 -4.79
N LYS A 240 -17.87 3.68 -4.42
CA LYS A 240 -17.36 3.63 -3.04
C LYS A 240 -18.24 2.80 -2.07
N GLY A 241 -19.06 1.90 -2.60
CA GLY A 241 -19.92 0.99 -1.84
C GLY A 241 -19.40 -0.45 -1.86
N LYS A 242 -19.95 -1.29 -0.98
CA LYS A 242 -19.71 -2.74 -1.02
C LYS A 242 -20.24 -3.30 -2.35
N ILE A 243 -19.44 -4.12 -3.03
CA ILE A 243 -19.83 -4.81 -4.26
C ILE A 243 -20.71 -5.98 -3.85
N MET A 244 -21.93 -5.99 -4.40
CA MET A 244 -22.86 -7.11 -4.33
C MET A 244 -22.86 -7.76 -5.73
N GLY A 245 -22.46 -9.03 -5.83
CA GLY A 245 -22.37 -9.76 -7.11
C GLY A 245 -20.96 -9.78 -7.74
N LYS A 246 -20.89 -9.69 -9.07
CA LYS A 246 -19.65 -9.82 -9.85
C LYS A 246 -18.67 -8.69 -9.56
N ILE A 247 -17.40 -9.08 -9.37
CA ILE A 247 -16.29 -8.16 -9.20
C ILE A 247 -15.40 -8.25 -10.43
N ALA A 248 -15.15 -7.10 -11.05
CA ALA A 248 -14.04 -6.95 -11.97
C ALA A 248 -12.85 -6.41 -11.18
N ILE A 249 -11.70 -7.06 -11.28
CA ILE A 249 -10.47 -6.63 -10.63
C ILE A 249 -9.52 -6.15 -11.72
N CYS A 250 -9.02 -4.92 -11.61
CA CYS A 250 -7.96 -4.48 -12.51
C CYS A 250 -6.71 -5.33 -12.29
N PRO A 251 -6.13 -5.96 -13.34
CA PRO A 251 -4.98 -6.85 -13.18
C PRO A 251 -3.72 -6.09 -12.73
N ASN A 252 -3.65 -4.78 -12.96
CA ASN A 252 -2.46 -3.97 -12.65
C ASN A 252 -2.38 -3.47 -11.18
N CYS A 253 -3.51 -3.16 -10.53
CA CYS A 253 -3.51 -2.69 -9.12
C CYS A 253 -4.46 -3.40 -8.18
N LEU A 254 -5.25 -4.33 -8.69
CA LEU A 254 -6.21 -5.05 -7.89
C LEU A 254 -7.36 -4.19 -7.35
N VAL A 255 -7.64 -3.02 -7.93
CA VAL A 255 -8.86 -2.29 -7.59
C VAL A 255 -10.07 -3.01 -8.12
N SER A 256 -11.07 -3.09 -7.24
CA SER A 256 -12.31 -3.78 -7.49
C SER A 256 -13.35 -2.83 -8.05
N TYR A 257 -14.07 -3.26 -9.08
CA TYR A 257 -15.24 -2.63 -9.64
C TYR A 257 -16.44 -3.56 -9.47
N CYS A 258 -17.61 -3.02 -9.10
CA CYS A 258 -18.84 -3.77 -9.37
C CYS A 258 -19.06 -3.81 -10.88
N GLU A 259 -19.74 -4.85 -11.36
CA GLU A 259 -20.06 -5.04 -12.78
C GLU A 259 -20.53 -3.75 -13.47
N ARG A 260 -21.56 -3.09 -12.93
CA ARG A 260 -22.12 -1.84 -13.50
C ARG A 260 -21.09 -0.72 -13.63
N CYS A 261 -20.26 -0.56 -12.61
CA CYS A 261 -19.21 0.47 -12.63
C CYS A 261 -18.07 0.09 -13.58
N PHE A 262 -17.74 -1.20 -13.69
CA PHE A 262 -16.72 -1.68 -14.62
C PHE A 262 -17.15 -1.47 -16.07
N THR A 263 -18.39 -1.81 -16.43
CA THR A 263 -18.94 -1.55 -17.76
C THR A 263 -18.89 -0.06 -18.11
N SER A 264 -19.23 0.81 -17.14
CA SER A 264 -19.15 2.26 -17.31
C SER A 264 -17.72 2.76 -17.54
N VAL A 265 -16.74 2.15 -16.86
CA VAL A 265 -15.31 2.46 -17.02
C VAL A 265 -14.82 2.05 -18.40
N ILE A 266 -15.17 0.83 -18.85
CA ILE A 266 -14.83 0.33 -20.18
C ILE A 266 -15.43 1.22 -21.27
N MET A 267 -16.74 1.50 -21.20
CA MET A 267 -17.43 2.26 -22.24
C MET A 267 -16.94 3.72 -22.37
N LYS A 268 -16.44 4.32 -21.28
CA LYS A 268 -16.00 5.73 -21.29
C LYS A 268 -14.53 5.91 -21.66
N GLU A 269 -13.63 5.14 -21.05
CA GLU A 269 -12.18 5.37 -21.19
C GLU A 269 -11.41 4.12 -21.65
N ASN A 270 -12.06 2.95 -21.69
CA ASN A 270 -11.45 1.63 -21.85
C ASN A 270 -10.14 1.43 -21.05
N ALA A 271 -10.08 2.06 -19.88
CA ALA A 271 -8.90 2.04 -19.03
C ALA A 271 -9.34 2.12 -17.57
N CYS A 272 -8.61 1.44 -16.70
CA CYS A 272 -8.82 1.51 -15.26
C CYS A 272 -8.81 2.98 -14.82
N TRP A 273 -9.88 3.48 -14.20
CA TRP A 273 -9.93 4.86 -13.71
C TRP A 273 -8.87 5.17 -12.65
N PHE A 274 -8.24 4.13 -12.09
CA PHE A 274 -7.16 4.24 -11.11
C PHE A 274 -5.75 4.33 -11.76
N CYS A 275 -5.24 3.35 -12.51
CA CYS A 275 -3.89 3.43 -13.15
C CYS A 275 -3.88 4.04 -14.52
N LYS A 276 -5.02 4.02 -15.22
CA LYS A 276 -5.06 4.15 -16.67
C LYS A 276 -4.49 2.95 -17.45
N TYR A 277 -4.36 1.77 -16.84
CA TYR A 277 -4.11 0.52 -17.58
C TYR A 277 -5.27 0.27 -18.52
N GLN A 278 -4.96 0.11 -19.81
CA GLN A 278 -5.96 -0.20 -20.82
C GLN A 278 -6.41 -1.65 -20.65
N PHE A 279 -7.73 -1.84 -20.60
CA PHE A 279 -8.28 -3.19 -20.58
C PHE A 279 -8.15 -3.73 -22.01
N THR A 280 -7.10 -4.50 -22.26
CA THR A 280 -7.06 -5.41 -23.40
C THR A 280 -8.10 -6.50 -23.14
N ASP A 281 -8.76 -7.00 -24.18
CA ASP A 281 -10.08 -7.68 -24.16
C ASP A 281 -10.24 -8.92 -23.24
N ALA A 282 -9.25 -9.27 -22.43
CA ALA A 282 -9.23 -10.40 -21.51
C ALA A 282 -9.27 -9.98 -20.02
N VAL A 283 -10.30 -9.25 -19.57
CA VAL A 283 -10.55 -9.06 -18.13
C VAL A 283 -11.60 -10.07 -17.66
N SER A 284 -11.20 -10.99 -16.79
CA SER A 284 -12.11 -11.97 -16.20
C SER A 284 -12.99 -11.31 -15.12
N LEU A 285 -14.31 -11.51 -15.24
CA LEU A 285 -15.27 -11.20 -14.18
C LEU A 285 -15.28 -12.35 -13.19
N LEU A 286 -14.96 -12.06 -11.93
CA LEU A 286 -15.03 -13.05 -10.86
C LEU A 286 -16.41 -12.95 -10.20
N GLU A 287 -17.17 -14.06 -10.23
CA GLU A 287 -18.38 -14.17 -9.42
C GLU A 287 -18.00 -14.36 -7.96
N VAL A 288 -18.54 -13.49 -7.11
CA VAL A 288 -18.45 -13.68 -5.67
C VAL A 288 -19.58 -14.59 -5.25
N SER A 289 -19.27 -15.85 -4.96
CA SER A 289 -20.20 -16.69 -4.20
C SER A 289 -20.31 -16.13 -2.78
N GLU A 290 -21.52 -15.82 -2.34
CA GLU A 290 -21.78 -15.60 -0.92
C GLU A 290 -21.70 -16.96 -0.23
N GLU A 291 -20.56 -17.29 0.39
CA GLU A 291 -20.48 -18.41 1.33
C GLU A 291 -21.37 -18.11 2.54
N ARG A 292 -22.65 -18.44 2.42
CA ARG A 292 -23.50 -18.72 3.58
C ARG A 292 -23.05 -20.05 4.15
N LYS A 293 -22.53 -20.04 5.38
CA LYS A 293 -22.32 -21.23 6.22
C LYS A 293 -23.52 -22.18 6.09
N LYS A 294 -23.33 -23.34 5.44
CA LYS A 294 -23.99 -24.63 5.75
C LYS A 294 -23.46 -25.78 4.85
N THR A 295 -22.81 -26.73 5.53
CA THR A 295 -22.73 -28.20 5.26
C THR A 295 -22.23 -28.75 3.92
N LYS A 296 -21.21 -29.63 4.04
CA LYS A 296 -20.67 -30.59 3.06
C LYS A 296 -21.65 -30.97 1.94
N LYS A 297 -21.36 -30.50 0.73
CA LYS A 297 -21.90 -30.99 -0.55
C LYS A 297 -20.72 -30.99 -1.54
N ILE A 298 -20.60 -32.04 -2.34
CA ILE A 298 -19.54 -32.20 -3.36
C ILE A 298 -19.48 -30.91 -4.19
N SER A 299 -18.32 -30.26 -4.21
CA SER A 299 -18.17 -28.92 -4.78
C SER A 299 -18.30 -28.97 -6.30
N LYS A 300 -19.50 -28.64 -6.81
CA LYS A 300 -19.69 -28.19 -8.21
C LYS A 300 -18.80 -26.98 -8.55
N ASP A 301 -18.19 -26.33 -7.55
CA ASP A 301 -17.41 -25.09 -7.68
C ASP A 301 -16.08 -25.21 -8.44
N LYS A 302 -15.63 -26.41 -8.83
CA LYS A 302 -14.41 -26.58 -9.66
C LYS A 302 -14.68 -26.46 -11.17
N TYR A 303 -15.94 -26.58 -11.59
CA TYR A 303 -16.37 -26.40 -12.99
C TYR A 303 -17.58 -25.47 -13.01
N ILE A 304 -17.34 -24.21 -13.35
CA ILE A 304 -18.32 -23.13 -13.26
C ILE A 304 -19.51 -23.39 -14.21
N ASP A 305 -20.70 -23.31 -13.61
CA ASP A 305 -22.04 -23.34 -14.21
C ASP A 305 -22.22 -22.17 -15.21
N ASN A 306 -22.30 -22.53 -16.51
CA ASN A 306 -22.49 -21.59 -17.62
C ASN A 306 -23.97 -21.47 -18.06
N ASN A 307 -24.92 -22.14 -17.38
CA ASN A 307 -26.33 -22.07 -17.79
C ASN A 307 -26.94 -20.68 -17.56
N ARG A 308 -26.26 -19.80 -16.80
CA ARG A 308 -26.62 -18.38 -16.67
C ARG A 308 -26.13 -17.48 -17.81
N LEU A 309 -25.16 -17.93 -18.61
CA LEU A 309 -24.68 -17.21 -19.79
C LEU A 309 -25.59 -17.44 -21.01
N LEU A 310 -26.27 -18.58 -21.09
CA LEU A 310 -27.14 -18.93 -22.22
C LEU A 310 -28.36 -18.01 -22.39
N ASN A 311 -28.89 -17.43 -21.31
CA ASN A 311 -29.96 -16.42 -21.40
C ASN A 311 -29.48 -15.03 -21.85
N ILE A 312 -28.16 -14.81 -21.95
CA ILE A 312 -27.56 -13.54 -22.40
C ILE A 312 -27.20 -13.61 -23.90
N PHE A 313 -27.06 -14.80 -24.48
CA PHE A 313 -26.54 -15.00 -25.84
C PHE A 313 -27.58 -15.44 -26.89
N SER A 314 -28.87 -15.44 -26.57
CA SER A 314 -29.98 -15.76 -27.49
C SER A 314 -30.35 -14.62 -28.46
N GLY A 315 -29.35 -13.83 -28.89
CA GLY A 315 -29.49 -12.90 -30.01
C GLY A 315 -28.89 -13.52 -31.28
N ASP A 316 -29.71 -13.74 -32.30
CA ASP A 316 -29.43 -14.52 -33.52
C ASP A 316 -28.19 -14.12 -34.36
N ASN A 317 -27.45 -13.07 -33.99
CA ASN A 317 -26.30 -12.53 -34.74
C ASN A 317 -24.92 -12.74 -34.09
N ILE A 318 -24.82 -13.45 -32.95
CA ILE A 318 -23.56 -13.57 -32.20
C ILE A 318 -22.74 -14.80 -32.62
N ARG A 319 -23.40 -15.89 -33.05
CA ARG A 319 -22.71 -17.11 -33.53
C ARG A 319 -21.82 -16.84 -34.75
N GLU A 320 -22.31 -16.06 -35.71
CA GLU A 320 -21.53 -15.63 -36.89
C GLU A 320 -20.36 -14.70 -36.51
N LYS A 321 -20.53 -13.85 -35.50
CA LYS A 321 -19.45 -12.96 -35.04
C LYS A 321 -18.34 -13.72 -34.31
N ILE A 322 -18.67 -14.75 -33.54
CA ILE A 322 -17.69 -15.58 -32.83
C ILE A 322 -16.91 -16.46 -33.82
N GLN A 323 -17.55 -16.96 -34.87
CA GLN A 323 -16.87 -17.72 -35.93
C GLN A 323 -15.85 -16.89 -36.73
N LYS A 324 -16.02 -15.57 -36.77
CA LYS A 324 -15.12 -14.64 -37.47
C LYS A 324 -13.79 -14.38 -36.74
N TYR A 325 -13.69 -14.74 -35.46
CA TYR A 325 -12.47 -14.63 -34.65
C TYR A 325 -11.88 -16.03 -34.40
N SER A 326 -11.46 -16.66 -35.48
CA SER A 326 -11.13 -18.10 -35.59
C SER A 326 -9.77 -18.52 -35.01
N ASN A 327 -9.40 -18.07 -33.82
CA ASN A 327 -8.24 -18.62 -33.09
C ASN A 327 -8.53 -18.92 -31.60
N ILE A 328 -9.80 -18.92 -31.21
CA ILE A 328 -10.21 -19.21 -29.84
C ILE A 328 -10.87 -20.59 -29.81
N SER A 329 -10.16 -21.60 -29.30
CA SER A 329 -10.75 -22.92 -29.01
C SER A 329 -11.49 -22.87 -27.66
N ILE A 330 -12.65 -22.23 -27.61
CA ILE A 330 -13.57 -22.39 -26.48
C ILE A 330 -14.40 -23.65 -26.75
N THR A 331 -14.15 -24.71 -25.98
CA THR A 331 -14.99 -25.91 -26.00
C THR A 331 -16.17 -25.70 -25.06
N PHE A 332 -17.37 -25.54 -25.62
CA PHE A 332 -18.59 -25.46 -24.83
C PHE A 332 -18.97 -26.85 -24.33
N VAL A 333 -19.37 -26.95 -23.05
CA VAL A 333 -19.83 -28.17 -22.39
C VAL A 333 -21.24 -27.91 -21.88
N SER A 334 -22.18 -28.80 -22.19
CA SER A 334 -23.56 -28.71 -21.69
C SER A 334 -23.66 -29.17 -20.24
N ASP A 335 -24.65 -28.68 -19.50
CA ASP A 335 -24.93 -29.18 -18.14
C ASP A 335 -25.30 -30.67 -18.14
N ASP A 336 -25.97 -31.15 -19.20
CA ASP A 336 -26.34 -32.55 -19.39
C ASP A 336 -25.11 -33.48 -19.39
N PHE A 337 -23.94 -32.99 -19.83
CA PHE A 337 -22.69 -33.74 -19.75
C PHE A 337 -22.27 -33.99 -18.29
N PHE A 338 -22.33 -32.97 -17.43
CA PHE A 338 -21.95 -33.11 -16.02
C PHE A 338 -22.99 -33.90 -15.23
N ASP A 339 -24.27 -33.75 -15.54
CA ASP A 339 -25.33 -34.52 -14.89
C ASP A 339 -25.20 -36.02 -15.23
N LYS A 340 -24.79 -36.37 -16.46
CA LYS A 340 -24.45 -37.75 -16.82
C LYS A 340 -23.16 -38.26 -16.16
N LEU A 341 -22.16 -37.40 -15.92
CA LEU A 341 -20.94 -37.80 -15.20
C LEU A 341 -21.22 -38.20 -13.75
N VAL A 342 -22.19 -37.55 -13.09
CA VAL A 342 -22.60 -37.87 -11.71
C VAL A 342 -23.21 -39.27 -11.60
N PHE A 343 -23.61 -39.89 -12.71
CA PHE A 343 -24.12 -41.26 -12.72
C PHE A 343 -23.08 -42.31 -12.33
N PHE A 344 -21.78 -42.01 -12.49
CA PHE A 344 -20.70 -42.94 -12.20
C PHE A 344 -19.98 -42.55 -10.89
N ASP A 345 -19.50 -43.58 -10.19
CA ASP A 345 -18.71 -43.40 -8.96
C ASP A 345 -17.24 -43.30 -9.32
N TRP A 346 -16.75 -42.06 -9.44
CA TRP A 346 -15.39 -41.78 -9.89
C TRP A 346 -14.41 -41.60 -8.73
N VAL A 347 -13.18 -42.06 -8.91
CA VAL A 347 -12.02 -41.57 -8.15
C VAL A 347 -11.62 -40.19 -8.72
N GLU A 348 -11.28 -39.22 -7.87
CA GLU A 348 -11.07 -37.82 -8.31
C GLU A 348 -9.99 -37.66 -9.40
N SER A 349 -8.93 -38.48 -9.37
CA SER A 349 -7.91 -38.50 -10.44
C SER A 349 -8.49 -38.88 -11.79
N ASP A 350 -9.34 -39.90 -11.80
CA ASP A 350 -9.85 -40.54 -13.02
C ASP A 350 -10.95 -39.66 -13.64
N LEU A 351 -11.77 -39.00 -12.81
CA LEU A 351 -12.74 -38.01 -13.28
C LEU A 351 -12.07 -36.86 -14.03
N ASN A 352 -10.97 -36.32 -13.48
CA ASN A 352 -10.28 -35.19 -14.09
C ASN A 352 -9.62 -35.61 -15.42
N GLN A 353 -9.02 -36.79 -15.47
CA GLN A 353 -8.45 -37.33 -16.71
C GLN A 353 -9.55 -37.59 -17.76
N PHE A 354 -10.65 -38.21 -17.37
CA PHE A 354 -11.78 -38.49 -18.26
C PHE A 354 -12.41 -37.20 -18.81
N VAL A 355 -12.62 -36.19 -17.98
CA VAL A 355 -13.12 -34.88 -18.44
C VAL A 355 -12.14 -34.24 -19.43
N ALA A 356 -10.83 -34.29 -19.16
CA ALA A 356 -9.83 -33.76 -20.07
C ALA A 356 -9.87 -34.45 -21.45
N GLU A 357 -9.96 -35.78 -21.48
CA GLU A 357 -10.07 -36.56 -22.72
C GLU A 357 -11.37 -36.26 -23.48
N MET A 358 -12.49 -36.18 -22.76
CA MET A 358 -13.80 -35.87 -23.36
C MET A 358 -13.83 -34.47 -23.97
N LEU A 359 -13.13 -33.48 -23.39
CA LEU A 359 -13.08 -32.12 -23.92
C LEU A 359 -12.38 -31.99 -25.27
N PHE A 360 -11.62 -33.02 -25.72
CA PHE A 360 -11.07 -33.07 -27.08
C PHE A 360 -12.08 -33.58 -28.12
N LEU A 361 -13.21 -34.14 -27.69
CA LEU A 361 -14.24 -34.70 -28.56
C LEU A 361 -15.35 -33.69 -28.86
N SER A 362 -16.05 -33.89 -30.00
CA SER A 362 -17.21 -33.07 -30.34
C SER A 362 -18.32 -33.26 -29.29
N SER A 363 -19.24 -32.29 -29.18
CA SER A 363 -20.35 -32.39 -28.22
C SER A 363 -21.21 -33.63 -28.44
N ASN A 364 -21.44 -34.02 -29.70
CA ASN A 364 -22.27 -35.18 -30.02
C ASN A 364 -21.56 -36.48 -29.64
N ASP A 365 -20.25 -36.58 -29.91
CA ASP A 365 -19.46 -37.77 -29.58
C ASP A 365 -19.38 -37.96 -28.07
N ARG A 366 -19.16 -36.88 -27.31
CA ARG A 366 -19.17 -36.91 -25.83
C ARG A 366 -20.49 -37.46 -25.28
N MET A 367 -21.61 -36.95 -25.78
CA MET A 367 -22.93 -37.37 -25.29
C MET A 367 -23.23 -38.82 -25.68
N SER A 368 -22.89 -39.23 -26.91
CA SER A 368 -23.04 -40.61 -27.37
C SER A 368 -22.25 -41.60 -26.52
N ILE A 369 -21.00 -41.28 -26.19
CA ILE A 369 -20.14 -42.11 -25.33
C ILE A 369 -20.75 -42.22 -23.92
N LEU A 370 -21.19 -41.10 -23.33
CA LEU A 370 -21.82 -41.12 -22.00
C LEU A 370 -23.11 -41.94 -21.98
N ASP A 371 -23.94 -41.83 -23.01
CA ASP A 371 -25.18 -42.61 -23.12
C ASP A 371 -24.92 -44.11 -23.26
N GLU A 372 -23.89 -44.48 -24.03
CA GLU A 372 -23.46 -45.87 -24.15
C GLU A 372 -22.93 -46.41 -22.82
N MET A 373 -22.10 -45.64 -22.13
CA MET A 373 -21.58 -46.01 -20.80
C MET A 373 -22.70 -46.18 -19.77
N ILE A 374 -23.68 -45.27 -19.74
CA ILE A 374 -24.85 -45.37 -18.85
C ILE A 374 -25.63 -46.65 -19.16
N LYS A 375 -25.88 -46.94 -20.44
CA LYS A 375 -26.61 -48.13 -20.89
C LYS A 375 -25.90 -49.42 -20.47
N VAL A 376 -24.59 -49.51 -20.64
CA VAL A 376 -23.78 -50.67 -20.22
C VAL A 376 -23.85 -50.87 -18.71
N THR A 377 -23.72 -49.80 -17.92
CA THR A 377 -23.80 -49.86 -16.45
C THR A 377 -25.19 -50.31 -15.98
N GLN A 378 -26.26 -49.83 -16.61
CA GLN A 378 -27.63 -50.25 -16.30
C GLN A 378 -27.87 -51.74 -16.64
N CYS A 379 -27.40 -52.21 -17.80
CA CYS A 379 -27.49 -53.62 -18.18
C CYS A 379 -26.75 -54.53 -17.18
N ASN A 380 -25.56 -54.12 -16.74
CA ASN A 380 -24.78 -54.87 -15.75
C ASN A 380 -25.48 -54.93 -14.38
N ASN A 381 -26.09 -53.84 -13.94
CA ASN A 381 -26.84 -53.80 -12.69
C ASN A 381 -28.10 -54.70 -12.74
N ASN A 382 -28.80 -54.71 -13.87
CA ASN A 382 -29.96 -55.59 -14.06
C ASN A 382 -29.57 -57.08 -14.07
N ASN A 383 -28.45 -57.44 -14.69
CA ASN A 383 -27.95 -58.81 -14.68
C ASN A 383 -27.48 -59.25 -13.28
N LYS A 384 -26.83 -58.37 -12.52
CA LYS A 384 -26.46 -58.64 -11.12
C LYS A 384 -27.69 -58.88 -10.24
N ASN A 385 -28.77 -58.13 -10.46
CA ASN A 385 -30.01 -58.32 -9.72
C ASN A 385 -30.71 -59.64 -10.10
N LYS A 386 -30.70 -60.02 -11.38
CA LYS A 386 -31.23 -61.32 -11.84
C LYS A 386 -30.47 -62.54 -11.34
N LEU A 387 -29.17 -62.42 -11.05
CA LEU A 387 -28.35 -63.49 -10.47
C LEU A 387 -28.52 -63.59 -8.94
N ARG A 388 -29.08 -62.57 -8.30
CA ARG A 388 -29.35 -62.53 -6.85
C ARG A 388 -30.78 -62.94 -6.50
N SER A 389 -31.71 -62.84 -7.45
CA SER A 389 -33.06 -63.43 -7.40
C SER A 389 -33.01 -64.88 -7.86
#